data_AF-A0A9E2B525-F1
#
_entry.id   AF-A0A9E2B525-F1
#
_cell.length_a   1.000
_cell.length_b   1.000
_cell.length_c   1.000
_cell.angle_alpha   90.00
_cell.angle_beta   90.00
_cell.angle_gamma   90.00
#
_symmetry.space_group_name_H-M   'P 1'
#
loop_
_entity.id
_entity.type
_entity.pdbx_description
1 polymer ?
#
loop_
_entity_poly.entity_id
_entity_poly.type
_entity_poly.pdbx_seq_one_letter_code
_entity_poly.pdbx_strand_id
1 'polypeptide(L)'
;ALNLALYSAMEQLGARPLVIVSGSASQWGANVPGLNWLDMSRELRAAGLITTREIAASLGGAEDRGIGVSERGHTIIKNAIKNSGLQFLMSATLEESVAKRIALYTQYAYNQPIRAYINIAGGSASTGPASIDQYFEGGVITSAQPKAFAVESVMGHFLQESVPVINLSGIATIARRYGLPLTPMVKQSIGSGGVYNTASYRTWLAGFWIIFILILLYMITRISGVVSSFDKGDSSSKKVQPTI
;
A
#
# COMPACT_ATOMS: atom_id res chain seq x y z
N ALA A 1 -14.47 7.27 -7.89
CA ALA A 1 -14.61 5.85 -7.48
C ALA A 1 -13.74 5.50 -6.27
N LEU A 2 -12.40 5.55 -6.36
CA LEU A 2 -11.53 5.15 -5.24
C LEU A 2 -11.74 5.95 -3.95
N ASN A 3 -11.89 7.28 -4.04
CA ASN A 3 -12.15 8.11 -2.85
C ASN A 3 -13.45 7.68 -2.14
N LEU A 4 -14.53 7.43 -2.89
CA LEU A 4 -15.79 6.95 -2.33
C LEU A 4 -15.63 5.58 -1.67
N ALA A 5 -14.95 4.64 -2.35
CA ALA A 5 -14.69 3.32 -1.79
C ALA A 5 -13.87 3.40 -0.49
N LEU A 6 -12.86 4.29 -0.44
CA LEU A 6 -12.08 4.52 0.76
C LEU A 6 -12.94 5.10 1.88
N TYR A 7 -13.77 6.12 1.60
CA TYR A 7 -14.62 6.73 2.62
C TYR A 7 -15.60 5.72 3.19
N SER A 8 -16.28 4.94 2.34
CA SER A 8 -17.16 3.86 2.79
C SER A 8 -16.43 2.83 3.66
N ALA A 9 -15.20 2.45 3.30
CA ALA A 9 -14.41 1.53 4.10
C ALA A 9 -14.01 2.12 5.46
N MET A 10 -13.59 3.38 5.50
CA MET A 10 -13.20 4.06 6.73
C MET A 10 -14.40 4.23 7.68
N GLU A 11 -15.55 4.64 7.15
CA GLU A 11 -16.79 4.78 7.93
C GLU A 11 -17.25 3.43 8.50
N GLN A 12 -17.22 2.37 7.69
CA GLN A 12 -17.59 1.02 8.14
C GLN A 12 -16.64 0.48 9.23
N LEU A 13 -15.36 0.85 9.18
CA LEU A 13 -14.38 0.49 10.20
C LEU A 13 -14.49 1.35 11.48
N GLY A 14 -15.32 2.38 11.49
CA GLY A 14 -15.35 3.38 12.57
C GLY A 14 -14.02 4.15 12.69
N ALA A 15 -13.26 4.22 11.61
CA ALA A 15 -12.00 4.95 11.57
C ALA A 15 -12.27 6.46 11.58
N ARG A 16 -11.30 7.23 12.07
CA ARG A 16 -11.32 8.70 12.01
C ARG A 16 -10.37 9.18 10.91
N PRO A 17 -10.82 9.29 9.66
CA PRO A 17 -9.95 9.73 8.57
C PRO A 17 -9.66 11.23 8.69
N LEU A 18 -8.38 11.59 8.55
CA LEU A 18 -7.94 12.98 8.33
C LEU A 18 -7.67 13.12 6.85
N VAL A 19 -8.56 13.79 6.11
CA VAL A 19 -8.48 13.80 4.64
C VAL A 19 -8.06 15.16 4.09
N ILE A 20 -6.92 15.18 3.40
CA ILE A 20 -6.51 16.29 2.54
C ILE A 20 -6.72 15.84 1.09
N VAL A 21 -7.48 16.61 0.31
CA VAL A 21 -7.84 16.22 -1.04
C VAL A 21 -7.28 17.18 -2.10
N SER A 22 -7.01 16.66 -3.29
CA SER A 22 -6.65 17.49 -4.44
C SER A 22 -7.88 17.77 -5.30
N GLY A 23 -8.04 19.02 -5.74
CA GLY A 23 -9.16 19.42 -6.59
C GLY A 23 -9.00 19.02 -8.06
N SER A 24 -7.76 18.87 -8.55
CA SER A 24 -7.47 18.28 -9.87
C SER A 24 -7.58 16.76 -9.84
N ALA A 25 -7.71 16.16 -11.02
CA ALA A 25 -7.59 14.73 -11.22
C ALA A 25 -6.71 14.43 -12.44
N SER A 26 -6.26 13.19 -12.55
CA SER A 26 -5.60 12.69 -13.76
C SER A 26 -6.63 12.45 -14.90
N GLN A 27 -6.31 11.60 -15.86
CA GLN A 27 -7.01 11.41 -17.13
C GLN A 27 -8.50 11.00 -17.02
N TRP A 28 -8.92 10.42 -15.90
CA TRP A 28 -10.24 9.80 -15.75
C TRP A 28 -11.08 10.33 -14.58
N GLY A 29 -10.59 11.34 -13.86
CA GLY A 29 -11.37 12.01 -12.80
C GLY A 29 -11.77 13.42 -13.21
N ALA A 30 -12.79 13.97 -12.56
CA ALA A 30 -13.29 15.33 -12.82
C ALA A 30 -13.57 15.63 -14.32
N ASN A 31 -14.02 14.62 -15.07
CA ASN A 31 -14.34 14.73 -16.49
C ASN A 31 -15.68 15.43 -16.78
N VAL A 32 -16.50 15.64 -15.74
CA VAL A 32 -17.70 16.47 -15.80
C VAL A 32 -17.37 17.84 -15.19
N PRO A 33 -17.46 18.94 -15.97
CA PRO A 33 -17.20 20.29 -15.45
C PRO A 33 -18.08 20.62 -14.25
N GLY A 34 -17.48 21.17 -13.19
CA GLY A 34 -18.20 21.52 -11.95
C GLY A 34 -18.60 20.32 -11.08
N LEU A 35 -18.11 19.13 -11.40
CA LEU A 35 -18.33 17.92 -10.61
C LEU A 35 -17.01 17.20 -10.32
N ASN A 36 -16.05 17.95 -9.75
CA ASN A 36 -14.82 17.33 -9.23
C ASN A 36 -15.09 16.61 -7.90
N TRP A 37 -14.08 16.03 -7.26
CA TRP A 37 -14.29 15.29 -6.01
C TRP A 37 -14.86 16.15 -4.87
N LEU A 38 -14.48 17.42 -4.77
CA LEU A 38 -15.00 18.33 -3.75
C LEU A 38 -16.50 18.57 -3.92
N ASP A 39 -16.95 18.69 -5.16
CA ASP A 39 -18.37 18.82 -5.48
C ASP A 39 -19.10 17.51 -5.20
N MET A 40 -18.57 16.38 -5.67
CA MET A 40 -19.16 15.05 -5.43
C MET A 40 -19.28 14.73 -3.95
N SER A 41 -18.23 14.96 -3.14
CA SER A 41 -18.27 14.63 -1.71
C SER A 41 -19.23 15.53 -0.95
N ARG A 42 -19.41 16.80 -1.37
CA ARG A 42 -20.45 17.68 -0.85
C ARG A 42 -21.85 17.14 -1.13
N GLU A 43 -22.16 16.80 -2.38
CA GLU A 43 -23.49 16.30 -2.75
C GLU A 43 -23.80 14.95 -2.08
N LEU A 44 -22.82 14.04 -2.03
CA LEU A 44 -22.96 12.76 -1.34
C LEU A 44 -23.19 12.93 0.17
N ARG A 45 -22.52 13.90 0.82
CA ARG A 45 -22.80 14.26 2.22
C ARG A 45 -24.19 14.86 2.39
N ALA A 46 -24.61 15.76 1.50
CA ALA A 46 -25.92 16.39 1.56
C ALA A 46 -27.06 15.34 1.43
N ALA A 47 -26.83 14.29 0.64
CA ALA A 47 -27.73 13.15 0.51
C ALA A 47 -27.64 12.14 1.68
N GLY A 48 -26.76 12.34 2.66
CA GLY A 48 -26.56 11.43 3.79
C GLY A 48 -25.89 10.10 3.43
N LEU A 49 -25.19 10.01 2.28
CA LEU A 49 -24.57 8.77 1.79
C LEU A 49 -23.16 8.54 2.34
N ILE A 50 -22.48 9.60 2.77
CA ILE A 50 -21.19 9.57 3.44
C ILE A 50 -21.22 10.59 4.59
N THR A 51 -20.37 10.40 5.58
CA THR A 51 -20.22 11.31 6.73
C THR A 51 -18.82 11.91 6.82
N THR A 52 -17.83 11.26 6.20
CA THR A 52 -16.43 11.68 6.14
C THR A 52 -16.31 13.10 5.57
N ARG A 53 -15.51 13.93 6.24
CA ARG A 53 -15.20 15.30 5.83
C ARG A 53 -13.71 15.48 5.61
N GLU A 54 -13.40 16.25 4.59
CA GLU A 54 -12.06 16.74 4.32
C GLU A 54 -11.70 17.86 5.31
N ILE A 55 -10.42 17.97 5.66
CA ILE A 55 -9.90 19.05 6.52
C ILE A 55 -9.28 20.18 5.70
N ALA A 56 -8.74 19.85 4.53
CA ALA A 56 -8.12 20.80 3.62
C ALA A 56 -8.18 20.30 2.18
N ALA A 57 -8.01 21.21 1.24
CA ALA A 57 -7.89 20.87 -0.17
C ALA A 57 -6.76 21.65 -0.84
N SER A 58 -6.08 21.02 -1.80
CA SER A 58 -5.05 21.63 -2.63
C SER A 58 -5.48 21.68 -4.11
N LEU A 59 -4.68 22.33 -4.96
CA LEU A 59 -4.91 22.26 -6.40
C LEU A 59 -4.70 20.84 -6.93
N GLY A 60 -3.71 20.11 -6.41
CA GLY A 60 -3.24 18.87 -7.01
C GLY A 60 -2.33 19.11 -8.21
N GLY A 61 -2.27 18.17 -9.15
CA GLY A 61 -1.37 18.25 -10.29
C GLY A 61 0.09 18.11 -9.91
N ALA A 62 1.00 18.41 -10.84
CA ALA A 62 2.43 18.33 -10.55
C ALA A 62 2.83 19.41 -9.53
N GLU A 63 3.68 19.01 -8.59
CA GLU A 63 4.11 19.78 -7.41
C GLU A 63 2.97 20.24 -6.50
N ASP A 64 1.77 19.67 -6.66
CA ASP A 64 0.55 20.09 -5.97
C ASP A 64 0.13 21.56 -6.26
N ARG A 65 0.69 22.14 -7.34
CA ARG A 65 0.50 23.53 -7.76
C ARG A 65 -0.42 23.67 -8.98
N GLY A 66 -1.04 22.58 -9.42
CA GLY A 66 -1.86 22.52 -10.62
C GLY A 66 -1.05 22.71 -11.90
N ILE A 67 0.26 22.40 -11.91
CA ILE A 67 1.07 22.47 -13.13
C ILE A 67 0.48 21.48 -14.15
N GLY A 68 0.28 21.97 -15.38
CA GLY A 68 -0.39 21.24 -16.46
C GLY A 68 -1.92 21.42 -16.48
N VAL A 69 -2.50 22.11 -15.50
CA VAL A 69 -3.92 22.50 -15.52
C VAL A 69 -4.04 23.90 -16.15
N SER A 70 -5.01 24.08 -17.05
CA SER A 70 -5.27 25.39 -17.68
C SER A 70 -5.70 26.45 -16.67
N GLU A 71 -5.57 27.73 -17.00
CA GLU A 71 -6.03 28.84 -16.14
C GLU A 71 -7.52 28.73 -15.78
N ARG A 72 -8.33 28.29 -16.75
CA ARG A 72 -9.75 27.97 -16.53
C ARG A 72 -9.91 26.85 -15.50
N GLY A 73 -9.12 25.78 -15.62
CA GLY A 73 -9.13 24.68 -14.65
C GLY A 73 -8.70 25.12 -13.24
N HIS A 74 -7.68 25.98 -13.13
CA HIS A 74 -7.28 26.60 -11.86
C HIS A 74 -8.43 27.35 -11.23
N THR A 75 -9.13 28.17 -12.01
CA THR A 75 -10.28 28.94 -11.53
C THR A 75 -11.41 28.04 -11.04
N ILE A 76 -11.74 26.98 -11.79
CA ILE A 76 -12.76 26.00 -11.40
C ILE A 76 -12.37 25.31 -10.09
N ILE A 77 -11.13 24.85 -9.94
CA ILE A 77 -10.66 24.17 -8.73
C ILE A 77 -10.69 25.12 -7.53
N LYS A 78 -10.14 26.33 -7.67
CA LYS A 78 -10.14 27.34 -6.58
C LYS A 78 -11.57 27.68 -6.13
N ASN A 79 -12.50 27.81 -7.07
CA ASN A 79 -13.91 28.04 -6.75
C ASN A 79 -14.53 26.84 -6.02
N ALA A 80 -14.23 25.61 -6.44
CA ALA A 80 -14.72 24.41 -5.75
C ALA A 80 -14.21 24.33 -4.30
N ILE A 81 -12.92 24.61 -4.07
CA ILE A 81 -12.31 24.66 -2.72
C ILE A 81 -12.97 25.75 -1.86
N LYS A 82 -13.19 26.93 -2.44
CA LYS A 82 -13.88 28.03 -1.76
C LYS A 82 -15.32 27.64 -1.38
N ASN A 83 -16.05 27.03 -2.30
CA ASN A 83 -17.45 26.62 -2.10
C ASN A 83 -17.59 25.46 -1.11
N SER A 84 -16.56 24.62 -0.95
CA SER A 84 -16.56 23.56 0.06
C SER A 84 -16.29 24.06 1.48
N GLY A 85 -15.85 25.31 1.65
CA GLY A 85 -15.48 25.88 2.96
C GLY A 85 -14.24 25.23 3.58
N LEU A 86 -13.42 24.56 2.76
CA LEU A 86 -12.22 23.87 3.23
C LEU A 86 -11.05 24.84 3.29
N GLN A 87 -10.10 24.55 4.17
CA GLN A 87 -8.81 25.25 4.16
C GLN A 87 -8.11 24.99 2.83
N PHE A 88 -7.79 26.06 2.11
CA PHE A 88 -7.01 25.96 0.88
C PHE A 88 -5.52 25.80 1.21
N LEU A 89 -4.97 24.63 0.91
CA LEU A 89 -3.55 24.32 1.03
C LEU A 89 -2.84 24.81 -0.23
N MET A 90 -2.50 26.10 -0.22
CA MET A 90 -1.69 26.72 -1.26
C MET A 90 -0.21 26.71 -0.84
N SER A 91 0.67 26.25 -1.73
CA SER A 91 2.11 26.20 -1.49
C SER A 91 2.86 26.71 -2.72
N ALA A 92 3.99 27.37 -2.48
CA ALA A 92 4.91 27.86 -3.49
C ALA A 92 5.83 26.75 -4.02
N THR A 93 6.18 25.79 -3.17
CA THR A 93 7.05 24.65 -3.51
C THR A 93 6.46 23.31 -3.06
N LEU A 94 7.04 22.22 -3.57
CA LEU A 94 6.66 20.87 -3.17
C LEU A 94 6.95 20.61 -1.69
N GLU A 95 8.11 21.05 -1.20
CA GLU A 95 8.55 20.92 0.18
C GLU A 95 7.59 21.62 1.14
N GLU A 96 7.18 22.85 0.82
CA GLU A 96 6.16 23.56 1.59
C GLU A 96 4.82 22.82 1.59
N SER A 97 4.47 22.19 0.46
CA SER A 97 3.25 21.39 0.31
C SER A 97 3.27 20.11 1.16
N VAL A 98 4.43 19.46 1.29
CA VAL A 98 4.65 18.32 2.18
C VAL A 98 4.58 18.75 3.64
N ALA A 99 5.33 19.79 4.02
CA ALA A 99 5.37 20.30 5.39
C ALA A 99 3.99 20.74 5.90
N LYS A 100 3.21 21.47 5.09
CA LYS A 100 1.84 21.89 5.46
C LYS A 100 0.90 20.71 5.67
N ARG A 101 1.01 19.64 4.86
CA ARG A 101 0.19 18.43 5.04
C ARG A 101 0.51 17.73 6.35
N ILE A 102 1.80 17.52 6.63
CA ILE A 102 2.25 16.89 7.87
C ILE A 102 1.76 17.71 9.07
N ALA A 103 1.93 19.04 9.04
CA ALA A 103 1.45 19.92 10.09
C ALA A 103 -0.07 19.82 10.31
N LEU A 104 -0.86 19.77 9.22
CA LEU A 104 -2.32 19.59 9.30
C LEU A 104 -2.69 18.23 9.88
N TYR A 105 -2.04 17.15 9.47
CA TYR A 105 -2.28 15.83 10.05
C TYR A 105 -1.99 15.82 11.55
N THR A 106 -0.86 16.38 11.98
CA THR A 106 -0.50 16.49 13.39
C THR A 106 -1.50 17.35 14.18
N GLN A 107 -1.91 18.50 13.63
CA GLN A 107 -2.87 19.40 14.26
C GLN A 107 -4.24 18.73 14.46
N TYR A 108 -4.78 18.10 13.42
CA TYR A 108 -6.09 17.45 13.47
C TYR A 108 -6.06 16.06 14.11
N ALA A 109 -4.87 15.48 14.32
CA ALA A 109 -4.73 14.26 15.09
C ALA A 109 -5.01 14.47 16.59
N TYR A 110 -4.94 15.71 17.11
CA TYR A 110 -5.17 16.04 18.52
C TYR A 110 -4.35 15.16 19.48
N ASN A 111 -3.05 15.02 19.22
CA ASN A 111 -2.12 14.15 19.95
C ASN A 111 -2.46 12.65 19.95
N GLN A 112 -3.43 12.21 19.14
CA GLN A 112 -3.65 10.78 18.91
C GLN A 112 -2.67 10.26 17.86
N PRO A 113 -2.12 9.05 18.03
CA PRO A 113 -1.19 8.50 17.05
C PRO A 113 -1.91 8.22 15.72
N ILE A 114 -1.30 8.65 14.62
CA ILE A 114 -1.74 8.27 13.28
C ILE A 114 -1.34 6.80 13.07
N ARG A 115 -2.32 5.93 12.83
CA ARG A 115 -2.12 4.47 12.77
C ARG A 115 -1.79 3.96 11.38
N ALA A 116 -2.15 4.72 10.35
CA ALA A 116 -1.83 4.44 8.96
C ALA A 116 -1.94 5.71 8.14
N TYR A 117 -1.13 5.82 7.09
CA TYR A 117 -1.29 6.84 6.04
C TYR A 117 -1.81 6.18 4.77
N ILE A 118 -2.77 6.81 4.09
CA ILE A 118 -3.36 6.25 2.85
C ILE A 118 -3.15 7.24 1.72
N ASN A 119 -2.45 6.82 0.68
CA ASN A 119 -2.29 7.59 -0.55
C ASN A 119 -3.25 7.07 -1.62
N ILE A 120 -3.90 7.99 -2.34
CA ILE A 120 -4.67 7.70 -3.55
C ILE A 120 -4.05 8.48 -4.71
N ALA A 121 -3.77 7.77 -5.81
CA ALA A 121 -3.14 8.31 -7.02
C ALA A 121 -1.67 8.77 -6.82
N GLY A 122 -1.12 9.55 -7.75
CA GLY A 122 0.30 9.90 -7.82
C GLY A 122 0.58 11.38 -7.54
N GLY A 123 -0.05 11.96 -6.52
CA GLY A 123 0.23 13.35 -6.14
C GLY A 123 1.67 13.46 -5.61
N SER A 124 2.49 14.31 -6.22
CA SER A 124 3.93 14.41 -5.89
C SER A 124 4.19 14.80 -4.44
N ALA A 125 3.28 15.52 -3.77
CA ALA A 125 3.41 15.79 -2.34
C ALA A 125 3.31 14.51 -1.49
N SER A 126 2.54 13.52 -1.93
CA SER A 126 2.41 12.24 -1.22
C SER A 126 3.55 11.30 -1.53
N THR A 127 3.82 11.05 -2.82
CA THR A 127 4.80 10.04 -3.29
C THR A 127 6.22 10.59 -3.45
N GLY A 128 6.38 11.90 -3.44
CA GLY A 128 7.60 12.57 -3.89
C GLY A 128 7.66 12.78 -5.41
N PRO A 129 8.72 13.45 -5.90
CA PRO A 129 8.97 13.60 -7.33
C PRO A 129 9.27 12.26 -8.03
N ALA A 130 9.25 12.27 -9.37
CA ALA A 130 9.51 11.09 -10.21
C ALA A 130 10.89 10.43 -9.98
N SER A 131 11.82 11.11 -9.30
CA SER A 131 13.11 10.53 -8.91
C SER A 131 12.99 9.50 -7.79
N ILE A 132 11.92 9.57 -6.97
CA ILE A 132 11.74 8.69 -5.80
C ILE A 132 10.41 7.93 -5.77
N ASP A 133 9.40 8.34 -6.53
CA ASP A 133 8.05 7.75 -6.47
C ASP A 133 8.02 6.24 -6.78
N GLN A 134 8.88 5.77 -7.67
CA GLN A 134 9.04 4.36 -8.04
C GLN A 134 9.45 3.44 -6.87
N TYR A 135 10.02 4.01 -5.79
CA TYR A 135 10.41 3.24 -4.61
C TYR A 135 9.24 2.99 -3.65
N PHE A 136 8.07 3.58 -3.92
CA PHE A 136 6.85 3.31 -3.18
C PHE A 136 5.90 2.43 -4.01
N GLU A 137 5.97 1.12 -3.79
CA GLU A 137 5.09 0.17 -4.47
C GLU A 137 3.60 0.39 -4.11
N GLY A 138 2.71 -0.11 -4.97
CA GLY A 138 1.29 -0.18 -4.64
C GLY A 138 1.00 -1.26 -3.59
N GLY A 139 0.09 -0.96 -2.65
CA GLY A 139 -0.33 -1.84 -1.56
C GLY A 139 0.12 -1.35 -0.18
N VAL A 140 0.26 -2.28 0.77
CA VAL A 140 0.71 -1.99 2.13
C VAL A 140 2.24 -1.93 2.16
N ILE A 141 2.78 -0.83 2.67
CA ILE A 141 4.21 -0.55 2.79
C ILE A 141 4.51 -0.30 4.27
N THR A 142 5.48 -1.04 4.81
CA THR A 142 6.01 -0.83 6.17
C THR A 142 7.46 -0.40 6.17
N SER A 143 8.14 -0.50 5.03
CA SER A 143 9.51 -0.04 4.81
C SER A 143 9.74 0.24 3.32
N ALA A 144 10.70 1.10 3.02
CA ALA A 144 11.09 1.43 1.64
C ALA A 144 12.62 1.45 1.52
N GLN A 145 13.13 1.45 0.29
CA GLN A 145 14.56 1.56 0.05
C GLN A 145 15.09 2.92 0.51
N PRO A 146 16.37 3.05 0.93
CA PRO A 146 16.95 4.33 1.35
C PRO A 146 16.73 5.48 0.35
N LYS A 147 16.76 5.16 -0.95
CA LYS A 147 16.54 6.13 -2.03
C LYS A 147 15.13 6.76 -2.02
N ALA A 148 14.14 6.08 -1.45
CA ALA A 148 12.78 6.61 -1.29
C ALA A 148 12.74 7.85 -0.37
N PHE A 149 13.76 8.02 0.48
CA PHE A 149 13.89 9.11 1.44
C PHE A 149 14.88 10.20 1.00
N ALA A 150 15.35 10.16 -0.26
CA ALA A 150 16.27 11.16 -0.79
C ALA A 150 15.63 12.55 -0.95
N VAL A 151 14.30 12.61 -1.03
CA VAL A 151 13.50 13.84 -1.07
C VAL A 151 12.33 13.68 -0.08
N GLU A 152 11.97 14.75 0.60
CA GLU A 152 10.84 14.73 1.53
C GLU A 152 9.52 14.48 0.79
N SER A 153 8.72 13.58 1.36
CA SER A 153 7.37 13.27 0.91
C SER A 153 6.53 12.86 2.12
N VAL A 154 5.21 13.00 2.02
CA VAL A 154 4.33 12.62 3.13
C VAL A 154 4.42 11.12 3.42
N MET A 155 4.52 10.28 2.38
CA MET A 155 4.72 8.83 2.56
C MET A 155 6.05 8.51 3.23
N GLY A 156 7.13 9.16 2.78
CA GLY A 156 8.46 8.99 3.39
C GLY A 156 8.46 9.36 4.87
N HIS A 157 7.85 10.49 5.24
CA HIS A 157 7.72 10.94 6.62
C HIS A 157 7.02 9.89 7.50
N PHE A 158 5.84 9.41 7.10
CA PHE A 158 5.11 8.43 7.90
C PHE A 158 5.83 7.08 8.01
N LEU A 159 6.52 6.63 6.96
CA LEU A 159 7.32 5.40 7.05
C LEU A 159 8.52 5.54 8.00
N GLN A 160 9.16 6.71 8.05
CA GLN A 160 10.23 7.00 9.00
C GLN A 160 9.72 6.99 10.45
N GLU A 161 8.48 7.46 10.67
CA GLU A 161 7.77 7.39 11.95
C GLU A 161 7.19 5.99 12.26
N SER A 162 7.56 4.96 11.48
CA SER A 162 7.04 3.58 11.62
C SER A 162 5.51 3.47 11.50
N VAL A 163 4.88 4.42 10.79
CA VAL A 163 3.46 4.39 10.45
C VAL A 163 3.30 3.70 9.09
N PRO A 164 2.51 2.60 9.01
CA PRO A 164 2.32 1.89 7.75
C PRO A 164 1.60 2.77 6.72
N VAL A 165 2.01 2.64 5.46
CA VAL A 165 1.42 3.35 4.33
C VAL A 165 0.62 2.39 3.47
N ILE A 166 -0.60 2.76 3.10
CA ILE A 166 -1.41 2.07 2.09
C ILE A 166 -1.40 2.93 0.84
N ASN A 167 -0.63 2.51 -0.16
CA ASN A 167 -0.48 3.22 -1.41
C ASN A 167 -1.41 2.64 -2.47
N LEU A 168 -2.45 3.39 -2.84
CA LEU A 168 -3.41 3.00 -3.88
C LEU A 168 -3.03 3.56 -5.26
N SER A 169 -1.74 3.85 -5.49
CA SER A 169 -1.23 4.10 -6.83
C SER A 169 -1.11 2.79 -7.63
N GLY A 170 -1.23 2.87 -8.97
CA GLY A 170 -1.13 1.68 -9.82
C GLY A 170 -2.21 0.64 -9.53
N ILE A 171 -3.48 1.05 -9.37
CA ILE A 171 -4.60 0.19 -8.97
C ILE A 171 -4.72 -1.09 -9.83
N ALA A 172 -4.34 -1.04 -11.10
CA ALA A 172 -4.36 -2.21 -11.97
C ALA A 172 -3.34 -3.29 -11.57
N THR A 173 -2.18 -2.87 -11.06
CA THR A 173 -1.17 -3.79 -10.52
C THR A 173 -1.63 -4.38 -9.20
N ILE A 174 -2.22 -3.56 -8.32
CA ILE A 174 -2.80 -4.03 -7.05
C ILE A 174 -3.92 -5.04 -7.31
N ALA A 175 -4.86 -4.71 -8.19
CA ALA A 175 -5.97 -5.60 -8.52
C ALA A 175 -5.47 -6.94 -9.08
N ARG A 176 -4.52 -6.94 -10.02
CA ARG A 176 -3.92 -8.19 -10.54
C ARG A 176 -3.22 -8.99 -9.44
N ARG A 177 -2.44 -8.34 -8.57
CA ARG A 177 -1.74 -8.98 -7.44
C ARG A 177 -2.71 -9.71 -6.52
N TYR A 178 -3.91 -9.15 -6.30
CA TYR A 178 -4.94 -9.73 -5.44
C TYR A 178 -6.05 -10.48 -6.20
N GLY A 179 -5.87 -10.78 -7.48
CA GLY A 179 -6.85 -11.53 -8.28
C GLY A 179 -8.22 -10.83 -8.41
N LEU A 180 -8.25 -9.50 -8.34
CA LEU A 180 -9.45 -8.71 -8.50
C LEU A 180 -9.67 -8.34 -9.99
N PRO A 181 -10.92 -8.37 -10.49
CA PRO A 181 -11.22 -7.93 -11.84
C PRO A 181 -10.95 -6.43 -11.98
N LEU A 182 -10.26 -6.04 -13.07
CA LEU A 182 -9.96 -4.64 -13.36
C LEU A 182 -11.19 -3.83 -13.76
N THR A 183 -12.08 -4.46 -14.52
CA THR A 183 -13.31 -3.87 -15.04
C THR A 183 -14.46 -4.85 -14.80
N PRO A 184 -14.93 -4.98 -13.55
CA PRO A 184 -16.04 -5.87 -13.25
C PRO A 184 -17.31 -5.34 -13.92
N MET A 185 -17.84 -6.09 -14.89
CA MET A 185 -19.13 -5.78 -15.52
C MET A 185 -20.33 -6.23 -14.67
N VAL A 186 -20.07 -7.02 -13.63
CA VAL A 186 -21.07 -7.56 -12.71
C VAL A 186 -20.63 -7.25 -11.29
N LYS A 187 -21.61 -6.95 -10.42
CA LYS A 187 -21.39 -6.77 -8.99
C LYS A 187 -20.69 -8.00 -8.42
N GLN A 188 -19.54 -7.80 -7.78
CA GLN A 188 -18.81 -8.88 -7.12
C GLN A 188 -19.49 -9.28 -5.82
N SER A 189 -19.41 -10.55 -5.44
CA SER A 189 -19.90 -11.01 -4.13
C SER A 189 -19.04 -10.44 -3.01
N ILE A 190 -19.66 -10.21 -1.85
CA ILE A 190 -18.93 -9.77 -0.66
C ILE A 190 -17.96 -10.89 -0.25
N GLY A 191 -16.72 -10.51 0.12
CA GLY A 191 -15.68 -11.49 0.47
C GLY A 191 -14.96 -12.12 -0.73
N SER A 192 -15.20 -11.64 -1.96
CA SER A 192 -14.47 -12.09 -3.14
C SER A 192 -13.11 -11.39 -3.27
N GLY A 193 -12.09 -12.12 -3.73
CA GLY A 193 -10.75 -11.59 -4.03
C GLY A 193 -9.68 -12.10 -3.07
N GLY A 194 -8.42 -12.07 -3.50
CA GLY A 194 -7.29 -12.67 -2.79
C GLY A 194 -7.02 -12.08 -1.40
N VAL A 195 -7.54 -10.88 -1.10
CA VAL A 195 -7.43 -10.24 0.22
C VAL A 195 -8.25 -10.96 1.29
N TYR A 196 -9.33 -11.64 0.89
CA TYR A 196 -10.16 -12.46 1.80
C TYR A 196 -9.68 -13.91 1.90
N ASN A 197 -8.72 -14.32 1.06
CA ASN A 197 -8.09 -15.62 1.16
C ASN A 197 -6.97 -15.57 2.21
N THR A 198 -7.27 -16.01 3.42
CA THR A 198 -6.23 -16.37 4.38
C THR A 198 -5.65 -17.72 3.98
N ALA A 199 -4.35 -17.80 3.73
CA ALA A 199 -3.68 -19.09 3.56
C ALA A 199 -3.77 -19.90 4.86
N SER A 200 -4.78 -20.76 4.98
CA SER A 200 -4.87 -21.69 6.09
C SER A 200 -3.85 -22.80 5.85
N TYR A 201 -2.69 -22.71 6.47
CA TYR A 201 -1.77 -23.85 6.49
C TYR A 201 -2.45 -24.97 7.28
N ARG A 202 -2.68 -26.11 6.62
CA ARG A 202 -3.17 -27.32 7.28
C ARG A 202 -2.04 -27.86 8.15
N THR A 203 -1.97 -27.41 9.40
CA THR A 203 -0.90 -27.74 10.37
C THR A 203 -0.70 -29.25 10.52
N TRP A 204 -1.77 -30.04 10.44
CA TRP A 204 -1.70 -31.51 10.44
C TRP A 204 -0.94 -32.07 9.23
N LEU A 205 -1.14 -31.48 8.04
CA LEU A 205 -0.48 -31.87 6.80
C LEU A 205 1.00 -31.49 6.84
N ALA A 206 1.32 -30.31 7.39
CA ALA A 206 2.70 -29.90 7.66
C ALA A 206 3.38 -30.85 8.65
N GLY A 207 2.68 -31.24 9.74
CA GLY A 207 3.16 -32.22 10.70
C GLY A 207 3.42 -33.59 10.08
N PHE A 208 2.50 -34.07 9.23
CA PHE A 208 2.68 -35.31 8.47
C PHE A 208 3.96 -35.28 7.62
N TRP A 209 4.19 -34.21 6.86
CA TRP A 209 5.39 -34.07 6.03
C TRP A 209 6.69 -33.98 6.84
N ILE A 210 6.67 -33.27 7.97
CA ILE A 210 7.82 -33.23 8.89
C ILE A 210 8.15 -34.64 9.40
N ILE A 211 7.15 -35.39 9.87
CA ILE A 211 7.34 -36.76 10.36
C ILE A 211 7.84 -37.67 9.23
N PHE A 212 7.26 -37.56 8.04
CA PHE A 212 7.67 -38.34 6.87
C PHE A 212 9.14 -38.10 6.50
N ILE A 213 9.58 -36.83 6.49
CA ILE A 213 10.97 -36.45 6.23
C ILE A 213 11.91 -36.98 7.32
N LEU A 214 11.50 -36.91 8.60
CA LEU A 214 12.28 -37.47 9.72
C LEU A 214 12.44 -38.99 9.62
N ILE A 215 11.39 -39.71 9.23
CA ILE A 215 11.44 -41.16 9.01
C ILE A 215 12.39 -41.50 7.86
N LEU A 216 12.32 -40.76 6.75
CA LEU A 216 13.22 -40.92 5.61
C LEU A 216 14.69 -40.69 6.00
N LEU A 217 14.98 -39.62 6.74
CA LEU A 217 16.32 -39.32 7.27
C LEU A 217 16.81 -40.42 8.23
N TYR A 218 15.94 -40.91 9.12
CA TYR A 218 16.27 -42.01 10.01
C TYR A 218 16.58 -43.29 9.23
N MET A 219 15.81 -43.60 8.19
CA MET A 219 16.02 -44.80 7.40
C MET A 219 17.33 -44.72 6.61
N ILE A 220 17.64 -43.56 6.02
CA ILE A 220 18.91 -43.31 5.33
C ILE A 220 20.08 -43.48 6.29
N THR A 221 20.06 -42.83 7.46
CA THR A 221 21.17 -42.94 8.44
C THR A 221 21.36 -44.37 8.96
N ARG A 222 20.27 -45.12 9.12
CA ARG A 222 20.33 -46.53 9.53
C ARG A 222 20.87 -47.44 8.45
N ILE A 223 20.51 -47.22 7.18
CA ILE A 223 21.04 -47.99 6.05
C ILE A 223 22.54 -47.69 5.85
N SER A 224 22.95 -46.42 5.95
CA SER A 224 24.37 -46.04 5.91
C SER A 224 25.18 -46.67 7.05
N GLY A 225 24.61 -46.74 8.27
CA GLY A 225 25.25 -47.39 9.42
C GLY A 225 25.31 -48.92 9.32
N VAL A 226 24.37 -49.55 8.61
CA VAL A 226 24.40 -50.99 8.31
C VAL A 226 25.47 -51.30 7.26
N VAL A 227 25.60 -50.48 6.21
CA VAL A 227 26.63 -50.67 5.17
C VAL A 227 28.05 -50.47 5.75
N SER A 228 28.28 -49.53 6.66
CA SER A 228 29.60 -49.37 7.31
C SER A 228 29.95 -50.47 8.32
N SER A 229 28.96 -51.24 8.76
CA SER A 229 29.15 -52.35 9.71
C SER A 229 29.44 -53.68 8.99
N PHE A 230 28.97 -53.83 7.75
CA PHE A 230 29.30 -54.98 6.89
C PHE A 230 30.71 -54.89 6.29
N ASP A 231 31.27 -53.70 6.10
CA ASP A 231 32.62 -53.51 5.54
C ASP A 231 33.76 -53.77 6.55
N LYS A 232 33.43 -53.96 7.84
CA LYS A 232 34.40 -54.33 8.90
C LYS A 232 34.48 -55.84 9.14
N GLY A 233 33.75 -56.65 8.38
CA GLY A 233 33.64 -58.11 8.58
C GLY A 233 34.66 -58.97 7.84
N ASP A 234 35.45 -58.43 6.89
CA ASP A 234 36.31 -59.24 6.03
C ASP A 234 37.77 -58.77 5.96
N SER A 235 38.39 -58.55 7.12
CA SER A 235 39.85 -58.41 7.21
C SER A 235 40.44 -59.35 8.26
N SER A 236 40.46 -60.65 7.97
CA SER A 236 41.26 -61.63 8.70
C SER A 236 42.27 -62.33 7.79
N SER A 237 43.49 -61.80 7.85
CA SER A 237 44.78 -62.50 7.72
C SER A 237 45.05 -63.33 6.44
N LYS A 238 45.84 -62.75 5.53
CA LYS A 238 46.97 -63.47 4.92
C LYS A 238 48.21 -62.57 4.94
N LYS A 239 49.15 -62.91 5.83
CA LYS A 239 50.54 -62.44 5.76
C LYS A 239 51.12 -62.89 4.41
N VAL A 240 51.62 -61.95 3.62
CA VAL A 240 52.56 -62.24 2.54
C VAL A 240 53.85 -61.49 2.88
N GLN A 241 54.93 -62.26 3.04
CA GLN A 241 56.27 -61.76 3.31
C GLN A 241 56.78 -60.94 2.10
N PRO A 242 57.65 -59.94 2.33
CA PRO A 242 58.34 -59.27 1.26
C PRO A 242 59.52 -60.14 0.80
N THR A 243 59.61 -60.38 -0.50
CA THR A 243 60.85 -60.81 -1.15
C THR A 243 61.27 -59.71 -2.12
N ILE A 244 62.57 -59.47 -2.10
CA ILE A 244 63.38 -58.47 -2.83
C ILE A 244 63.01 -58.40 -4.31
#